data_AF-A0A352SFM5-F1
#
_entry.id   AF-A0A352SFM5-F1
#
_cell.length_a   1.000
_cell.length_b   1.000
_cell.length_c   1.000
_cell.angle_alpha   90.00
_cell.angle_beta   90.00
_cell.angle_gamma   90.00
#
_symmetry.space_group_name_H-M   'P 1'
#
loop_
_entity.id
_entity.type
_entity.pdbx_description
1 polymer ?
#
loop_
_entity_poly.entity_id
_entity_poly.type
_entity_poly.pdbx_seq_one_letter_code
_entity_poly.pdbx_strand_id
1 'polypeptide(L)'
;MVLSNAYNYINVLDKAADASWTRNDVLANNIANADTPGYKRKDVQFETYLSNAVAGTDSLDETVANLDLNDLNATVYNEQPGLSYRSDGNNVDVSTENVELAKNQIKYYTLMN
;
A
#
# COMPACT_ATOMS: atom_id res chain seq x y z
N MET A 1 17.53 -13.74 22.59
CA MET A 1 16.10 -13.48 22.34
C MET A 1 15.83 -12.05 21.87
N VAL A 2 16.42 -10.99 22.47
CA VAL A 2 16.19 -9.59 22.04
C VAL A 2 16.51 -9.31 20.56
N LEU A 3 17.58 -9.91 20.02
CA LEU A 3 17.96 -9.76 18.61
C LEU A 3 16.91 -10.32 17.65
N SER A 4 16.23 -11.42 18.00
CA SER A 4 15.23 -12.08 17.13
C SER A 4 14.01 -11.21 16.90
N ASN A 5 13.55 -10.51 17.94
CA ASN A 5 12.37 -9.65 17.84
C ASN A 5 12.67 -8.44 16.95
N ALA A 6 13.86 -7.85 17.06
CA ALA A 6 14.27 -6.74 16.20
C ALA A 6 14.26 -7.12 14.71
N TYR A 7 14.70 -8.34 14.34
CA TYR A 7 14.63 -8.81 12.96
C TYR A 7 13.19 -8.96 12.45
N ASN A 8 12.26 -9.37 13.30
CA ASN A 8 10.85 -9.50 12.91
C ASN A 8 10.21 -8.13 12.61
N TYR A 9 10.52 -7.11 13.41
CA TYR A 9 10.09 -5.73 13.11
C TYR A 9 10.71 -5.21 11.81
N ILE A 10 12.00 -5.45 11.59
CA ILE A 10 12.68 -5.07 10.34
C ILE A 10 11.99 -5.71 9.14
N ASN A 11 11.67 -7.01 9.21
CA ASN A 11 10.97 -7.70 8.12
C ASN A 11 9.58 -7.10 7.82
N VAL A 12 8.85 -6.67 8.85
CA VAL A 12 7.55 -5.99 8.68
C VAL A 12 7.72 -4.60 8.06
N LEU A 13 8.75 -3.85 8.47
CA LEU A 13 9.10 -2.56 7.89
C LEU A 13 9.53 -2.70 6.43
N ASP A 14 10.30 -3.73 6.08
CA ASP A 14 10.69 -4.06 4.71
C ASP A 14 9.45 -4.35 3.85
N LYS A 15 8.50 -5.16 4.35
CA LYS A 15 7.21 -5.39 3.67
C LYS A 15 6.42 -4.10 3.45
N ALA A 16 6.42 -3.20 4.44
CA ALA A 16 5.77 -1.90 4.31
C ALA A 16 6.47 -0.99 3.28
N ALA A 17 7.80 -1.03 3.21
CA ALA A 17 8.59 -0.30 2.23
C ALA A 17 8.34 -0.82 0.82
N ASP A 18 8.32 -2.15 0.62
CA ASP A 18 7.98 -2.81 -0.65
C ASP A 18 6.56 -2.44 -1.12
N ALA A 19 5.59 -2.44 -0.20
CA ALA A 19 4.22 -2.05 -0.49
C ALA A 19 4.13 -0.56 -0.91
N SER A 20 4.86 0.31 -0.21
CA SER A 20 4.93 1.73 -0.55
C SER A 20 5.63 1.96 -1.89
N TRP A 21 6.69 1.22 -2.20
CA TRP A 21 7.32 1.24 -3.52
C TRP A 21 6.33 0.83 -4.61
N THR A 22 5.63 -0.29 -4.43
CA THR A 22 4.60 -0.76 -5.37
C THR A 22 3.51 0.30 -5.57
N ARG A 23 3.11 1.00 -4.49
CA ARG A 23 2.11 2.08 -4.60
C ARG A 23 2.63 3.27 -5.40
N ASN A 24 3.92 3.63 -5.33
CA ASN A 24 4.49 4.67 -6.20
C ASN A 24 4.32 4.31 -7.68
N ASP A 25 4.62 3.07 -8.06
CA ASP A 25 4.47 2.60 -9.44
C ASP A 25 2.99 2.63 -9.88
N VAL A 26 2.06 2.21 -9.01
CA VAL A 26 0.62 2.25 -9.30
C VAL A 26 0.11 3.69 -9.49
N LEU A 27 0.50 4.62 -8.62
CA LEU A 27 0.10 6.03 -8.71
C LEU A 27 0.69 6.69 -9.96
N ALA A 28 1.96 6.42 -10.29
CA ALA A 28 2.58 6.90 -11.52
C ALA A 28 1.85 6.38 -12.77
N ASN A 29 1.45 5.11 -12.77
CA ASN A 29 0.63 4.54 -13.84
C ASN A 29 -0.76 5.18 -13.94
N ASN A 30 -1.41 5.48 -12.83
CA ASN A 30 -2.70 6.18 -12.85
C ASN A 30 -2.55 7.58 -13.47
N ILE A 31 -1.56 8.36 -13.03
CA ILE A 31 -1.28 9.71 -13.58
C ILE A 31 -1.01 9.65 -15.08
N ALA A 32 -0.19 8.70 -15.53
CA ALA A 32 0.14 8.53 -16.95
C ALA A 32 -1.09 8.17 -17.82
N ASN A 33 -2.09 7.50 -17.23
CA ASN A 33 -3.30 7.07 -17.93
C ASN A 33 -4.54 7.94 -17.62
N ALA A 34 -4.37 9.10 -16.98
CA ALA A 34 -5.49 9.95 -16.59
C ALA A 34 -6.33 10.46 -17.76
N ASP A 35 -5.73 10.58 -18.95
CA ASP A 35 -6.43 10.98 -20.19
C ASP A 35 -6.81 9.77 -21.08
N THR A 36 -6.61 8.54 -20.60
CA THR A 36 -6.95 7.32 -21.36
C THR A 36 -8.42 6.96 -21.15
N PRO A 37 -9.28 6.97 -22.19
CA PRO A 37 -10.68 6.61 -22.04
C PRO A 37 -10.87 5.20 -21.48
N GLY A 38 -11.81 5.03 -20.54
CA GLY A 38 -12.11 3.75 -19.91
C GLY A 38 -11.05 3.20 -18.93
N TYR A 39 -9.95 3.92 -18.69
CA TYR A 39 -8.97 3.50 -17.68
C TYR A 39 -9.58 3.49 -16.28
N LYS A 40 -9.22 2.47 -15.48
CA LYS A 40 -9.69 2.33 -14.10
C LYS A 40 -8.53 2.50 -13.12
N ARG A 41 -8.72 3.43 -12.18
CA ARG A 41 -7.81 3.71 -11.07
C ARG A 41 -7.50 2.41 -10.32
N LYS A 42 -6.22 2.20 -10.07
CA LYS A 42 -5.72 1.11 -9.23
C LYS A 42 -5.13 1.65 -7.94
N ASP A 43 -5.15 0.84 -6.90
CA ASP A 43 -4.44 1.11 -5.65
C ASP A 43 -3.84 -0.18 -5.10
N VAL A 44 -3.06 -0.05 -4.04
CA VAL A 44 -2.39 -1.12 -3.33
C VAL A 44 -3.12 -1.38 -2.01
N GLN A 45 -3.41 -2.63 -1.71
CA GLN A 45 -3.92 -3.07 -0.42
C GLN A 45 -2.78 -3.71 0.37
N PHE A 46 -2.36 -3.04 1.44
CA PHE A 46 -1.36 -3.55 2.39
C PHE A 46 -1.74 -3.22 3.82
N GLU A 47 -2.20 -1.99 4.08
CA GLU A 47 -2.57 -1.53 5.42
C GLU A 47 -3.68 -2.38 6.04
N THR A 48 -4.63 -2.86 5.23
CA THR A 48 -5.66 -3.80 5.69
C THR A 48 -5.06 -5.12 6.13
N TYR A 49 -4.10 -5.68 5.37
CA TYR A 49 -3.45 -6.94 5.72
C TYR A 49 -2.60 -6.79 6.97
N LEU A 50 -1.81 -5.71 7.05
CA LEU A 50 -1.05 -5.39 8.25
C LEU A 50 -1.96 -5.23 9.47
N SER A 51 -3.04 -4.45 9.34
CA SER A 51 -4.00 -4.24 10.43
C SER A 51 -4.63 -5.55 10.89
N ASN A 52 -4.98 -6.45 9.97
CA ASN A 52 -5.55 -7.75 10.32
C ASN A 52 -4.52 -8.66 10.99
N ALA A 53 -3.27 -8.61 10.51
CA ALA A 53 -2.19 -9.44 11.02
C ALA A 53 -1.72 -9.01 12.42
N VAL A 54 -1.87 -7.72 12.77
CA VAL A 54 -1.59 -7.20 14.12
C VAL A 54 -2.82 -7.16 15.04
N ALA A 55 -4.02 -7.40 14.52
CA ALA A 55 -5.25 -7.39 15.30
C ALA A 55 -5.48 -8.77 15.93
N GLY A 56 -5.36 -8.89 17.25
CA GLY A 56 -5.81 -10.10 17.94
C GLY A 56 -5.04 -10.51 19.18
N THR A 57 -4.01 -9.78 19.61
CA THR A 57 -3.32 -10.10 20.86
C THR A 57 -3.08 -8.85 21.71
N ASP A 58 -2.93 -9.05 23.01
CA ASP A 58 -2.60 -7.99 23.96
C ASP A 58 -1.14 -7.51 23.83
N SER A 59 -0.31 -8.21 23.05
CA SER A 59 1.13 -7.98 22.92
C SER A 59 1.58 -7.89 21.45
N LEU A 60 1.98 -6.68 21.05
CA LEU A 60 2.54 -6.45 19.71
C LEU A 60 3.79 -7.29 19.45
N ASP A 61 4.64 -7.47 20.46
CA ASP A 61 5.86 -8.28 20.39
C ASP A 61 5.56 -9.74 20.05
N GLU A 62 4.52 -10.32 20.66
CA GLU A 62 4.11 -11.70 20.41
C GLU A 62 3.50 -11.86 19.01
N THR A 63 2.75 -10.85 18.56
CA THR A 63 2.13 -10.87 17.24
C THR A 63 3.16 -10.79 16.13
N VAL A 64 4.09 -9.85 16.23
CA VAL A 64 5.16 -9.67 15.24
C VAL A 64 6.14 -10.84 15.26
N ALA A 65 6.34 -11.49 16.41
CA ALA A 65 7.19 -12.67 16.51
C ALA A 65 6.65 -13.91 15.79
N ASN A 66 5.33 -14.05 15.70
CA ASN A 66 4.66 -15.22 15.09
C ASN A 66 4.00 -14.90 13.74
N LEU A 67 4.27 -13.71 13.19
CA LEU A 67 3.65 -13.24 11.96
C LEU A 67 4.13 -14.03 10.74
N ASP A 68 3.22 -14.52 9.91
CA ASP A 68 3.57 -15.00 8.57
C ASP A 68 3.74 -13.79 7.64
N LEU A 69 4.97 -13.55 7.19
CA LEU A 69 5.29 -12.46 6.28
C LEU A 69 4.61 -12.60 4.91
N ASN A 70 4.12 -13.79 4.55
CA ASN A 70 3.38 -14.00 3.30
C ASN A 70 1.99 -13.37 3.34
N ASP A 71 1.40 -13.23 4.53
CA ASP A 71 0.10 -12.58 4.71
C ASP A 71 0.20 -11.06 4.51
N LEU A 72 1.42 -10.51 4.58
CA LEU A 72 1.70 -9.09 4.35
C LEU A 72 2.05 -8.74 2.90
N ASN A 73 1.89 -9.66 1.96
CA ASN A 73 2.17 -9.36 0.55
C ASN A 73 1.11 -8.39 0.00
N ALA A 74 1.57 -7.21 -0.41
CA ALA A 74 0.71 -6.18 -0.97
C ALA A 74 0.06 -6.66 -2.28
N THR A 75 -1.21 -6.32 -2.48
CA THR A 75 -1.94 -6.64 -3.72
C THR A 75 -2.41 -5.37 -4.41
N VAL A 76 -2.42 -5.37 -5.74
CA VAL A 76 -2.98 -4.26 -6.53
C VAL A 76 -4.44 -4.59 -6.87
N TYR A 77 -5.34 -3.65 -6.64
CA TYR A 77 -6.76 -3.80 -6.95
C TYR A 77 -7.30 -2.59 -7.71
N ASN A 78 -8.42 -2.78 -8.43
CA ASN A 78 -9.13 -1.67 -9.04
C ASN A 78 -10.02 -1.01 -8.00
N GLU A 79 -9.74 0.25 -7.67
CA GLU A 79 -10.57 1.00 -6.77
C GLU A 79 -11.81 1.45 -7.55
N GLN A 80 -12.94 0.80 -7.27
CA GLN A 80 -14.26 1.12 -7.84
C GLN A 80 -14.42 0.86 -9.34
N PRO A 81 -14.38 -0.41 -9.80
CA PRO A 81 -14.57 -0.76 -11.21
C PRO A 81 -15.93 -0.30 -11.80
N GLY A 82 -16.95 -0.06 -10.97
CA GLY A 82 -18.29 0.38 -11.38
C GLY A 82 -18.53 1.89 -11.38
N LEU A 83 -17.62 2.70 -10.82
CA LEU A 83 -17.75 4.16 -10.83
C LEU A 83 -17.04 4.73 -12.07
N SER A 84 -17.75 5.59 -12.80
CA SER A 84 -17.22 6.36 -13.91
C SER A 84 -17.52 7.82 -13.62
N TYR A 85 -16.52 8.56 -13.12
CA TYR A 85 -16.67 9.98 -12.78
C TYR A 85 -16.79 10.85 -14.03
N ARG A 86 -16.32 10.34 -15.17
CA ARG A 86 -16.29 11.01 -16.45
C ARG A 86 -17.15 10.27 -17.47
N SER A 87 -17.69 11.01 -18.43
CA SER A 87 -18.49 10.46 -19.54
C SER A 87 -17.70 9.48 -20.42
N ASP A 88 -16.37 9.53 -20.36
CA ASP A 88 -15.43 8.63 -21.05
C ASP A 88 -15.14 7.32 -20.29
N GLY A 89 -15.77 7.10 -19.13
CA GLY A 89 -15.57 5.89 -18.33
C GLY A 89 -14.31 5.90 -17.46
N ASN A 90 -13.49 6.93 -17.52
CA ASN A 90 -12.30 7.06 -16.68
C ASN A 90 -12.69 7.55 -15.26
N ASN A 91 -12.03 7.03 -14.23
CA ASN A 91 -12.24 7.41 -12.83
C ASN A 91 -10.97 7.91 -12.10
N VAL A 92 -9.90 8.23 -12.83
CA VAL A 92 -8.67 8.83 -12.28
C VAL A 92 -8.83 10.35 -12.16
N ASP A 93 -8.43 10.89 -11.01
CA ASP A 93 -8.27 12.33 -10.77
C ASP A 93 -6.79 12.65 -10.51
N VAL A 94 -6.15 13.34 -11.45
CA VAL A 94 -4.72 13.70 -11.38
C VAL A 94 -4.37 14.51 -10.13
N SER A 95 -5.27 15.36 -9.64
CA SER A 95 -5.01 16.17 -8.45
C SER A 95 -4.94 15.27 -7.22
N THR A 96 -5.88 14.33 -7.10
CA THR A 96 -5.87 13.32 -6.03
C THR A 96 -4.67 12.39 -6.15
N GLU A 97 -4.33 11.90 -7.35
CA GLU A 97 -3.16 11.03 -7.53
C GLU A 97 -1.85 11.72 -7.11
N ASN A 98 -1.67 13.01 -7.41
CA ASN A 98 -0.48 13.76 -6.98
C ASN A 98 -0.40 13.92 -5.46
N VAL A 99 -1.54 14.12 -4.79
CA VAL A 99 -1.60 14.19 -3.32
C VAL A 99 -1.25 12.84 -2.69
N GLU A 100 -1.82 11.76 -3.21
CA GLU A 100 -1.51 10.40 -2.72
C GLU A 100 -0.05 10.02 -3.02
N LEU A 101 0.51 10.46 -4.16
CA LEU A 101 1.93 10.26 -4.48
C LEU A 101 2.83 10.96 -3.47
N ALA A 102 2.57 12.24 -3.17
CA ALA A 102 3.35 12.97 -2.17
C ALA A 102 3.25 12.33 -0.78
N LYS A 103 2.05 11.90 -0.37
CA LYS A 103 1.83 11.16 0.88
C LYS A 103 2.60 9.84 0.92
N ASN A 104 2.57 9.07 -0.17
CA ASN A 104 3.29 7.81 -0.25
C ASN A 104 4.81 8.00 -0.28
N GLN A 105 5.33 9.06 -0.91
CA GLN A 105 6.75 9.41 -0.85
C GLN A 105 7.20 9.70 0.58
N ILE A 106 6.45 10.52 1.33
CA ILE A 106 6.75 10.79 2.75
C ILE A 106 6.74 9.49 3.56
N LYS A 107 5.75 8.62 3.33
CA LYS A 107 5.67 7.30 3.98
C LYS A 107 6.91 6.46 3.68
N TYR A 108 7.27 6.30 2.41
CA TYR A 108 8.44 5.53 2.00
C TYR A 108 9.73 6.04 2.65
N TYR A 109 9.97 7.36 2.64
CA TYR A 109 11.14 7.94 3.28
C TYR A 109 11.16 7.73 4.79
N THR A 110 10.00 7.71 5.45
CA THR A 110 9.90 7.45 6.89
C THR A 110 10.18 5.98 7.23
N LEU A 111 9.89 5.04 6.31
CA LEU A 111 10.18 3.61 6.51
C LEU A 111 11.65 3.26 6.27
N MET A 112 12.38 4.10 5.53
CA MET A 112 13.78 3.86 5.16
C MET A 112 14.81 4.56 6.07
N ASN A 113 14.37 5.49 6.91
CA ASN A 113 15.22 6.22 7.87
C ASN A 113 14.99 5.71 9.30
#